data_AF-A0A2W5E2X9-F1
#
_entry.id   AF-A0A2W5E2X9-F1
#
_cell.length_a   1.000
_cell.length_b   1.000
_cell.length_c   1.000
_cell.angle_alpha   90.00
_cell.angle_beta   90.00
_cell.angle_gamma   90.00
#
_symmetry.space_group_name_H-M   'P 1'
#
loop_
_entity.id
_entity.type
_entity.pdbx_description
1 polymer ?
#
loop_
_entity_poly.entity_id
_entity_poly.type
_entity_poly.pdbx_seq_one_letter_code
_entity_poly.pdbx_strand_id
1 'polypeptide(L)' 'MLRYAVIFFVIALVAAVFGFGGIAASAAGIAQLLFYGFLLLAVIGLVVGLVRKG' A
#
# COMPACT_ATOMS: atom_id res chain seq x y z
N MET A 1 7.54 18.78 -23.90
CA MET A 1 7.30 18.14 -22.58
C MET A 1 6.61 16.78 -22.72
N LEU A 2 5.51 16.67 -23.47
CA LEU A 2 4.79 15.40 -23.68
C LEU A 2 5.66 14.24 -24.17
N ARG A 3 6.63 14.49 -25.07
CA ARG A 3 7.60 13.49 -25.53
C ARG A 3 8.43 12.89 -24.40
N TYR A 4 8.93 13.71 -23.47
CA TYR A 4 9.70 13.22 -22.34
C TYR A 4 8.83 12.45 -21.35
N ALA A 5 7.60 12.89 -21.10
CA ALA A 5 6.66 12.17 -20.24
C ALA A 5 6.39 10.75 -20.75
N VAL A 6 6.19 10.58 -22.06
CA VAL A 6 5.98 9.26 -22.69
C VAL A 6 7.25 8.40 -22.57
N ILE A 7 8.44 8.98 -22.76
CA ILE A 7 9.70 8.25 -22.60
C ILE A 7 9.87 7.76 -21.16
N PHE A 8 9.65 8.63 -20.16
CA PHE A 8 9.73 8.24 -18.75
C PHE A 8 8.66 7.22 -18.36
N PHE A 9 7.47 7.31 -18.93
CA PHE A 9 6.40 6.34 -18.72
C PHE A 9 6.79 4.94 -19.20
N VAL A 10 7.38 4.83 -20.39
CA VAL A 10 7.87 3.54 -20.91
C VAL A 10 9.00 2.99 -20.03
N ILE A 11 9.93 3.83 -19.61
CA ILE A 11 11.02 3.44 -18.69
C ILE A 11 10.45 2.91 -17.37
N ALA A 12 9.42 3.56 -16.81
CA ALA A 12 8.77 3.13 -15.57
C ALA A 12 8.10 1.75 -15.72
N LEU A 13 7.45 1.47 -16.86
CA LEU A 13 6.84 0.16 -17.12
C LEU A 13 7.89 -0.95 -17.25
N VAL A 14 8.97 -0.69 -17.99
CA VAL A 14 10.08 -1.64 -18.12
C VAL A 14 10.71 -1.90 -16.75
N ALA A 15 10.98 -0.86 -15.97
CA ALA A 15 11.49 -1.01 -14.61
C ALA A 15 10.52 -1.83 -13.74
N ALA A 16 9.21 -1.56 -13.83
CA ALA A 16 8.18 -2.27 -13.07
C ALA A 16 8.19 -3.79 -13.34
N VAL A 17 8.32 -4.19 -14.61
CA VAL A 17 8.33 -5.61 -15.01
C VAL A 17 9.65 -6.30 -14.65
N PHE A 18 10.78 -5.64 -14.88
CA PHE A 18 12.10 -6.28 -14.77
C PHE A 18 12.79 -6.12 -13.41
N GLY A 19 12.43 -5.10 -12.61
CA GLY A 19 13.21 -4.73 -11.41
C GLY A 19 12.42 -4.55 -10.12
N PHE A 20 11.10 -4.30 -10.19
CA PHE A 20 10.32 -3.99 -8.98
C PHE A 20 9.75 -5.21 -8.25
N GLY A 21 9.81 -6.42 -8.81
CA GLY A 21 9.20 -7.61 -8.19
C GLY A 21 9.67 -7.89 -6.76
N GLY A 22 10.98 -7.79 -6.50
CA GLY A 22 11.56 -8.02 -5.17
C GLY A 22 11.21 -6.93 -4.15
N ILE A 23 11.16 -5.67 -4.58
CA ILE A 23 10.80 -4.52 -3.72
C ILE A 23 9.30 -4.50 -3.45
N ALA A 24 8.48 -4.87 -4.44
CA ALA A 24 7.04 -5.01 -4.27
C ALA A 24 6.69 -6.10 -3.26
N ALA A 25 7.42 -7.23 -3.27
CA ALA A 25 7.23 -8.31 -2.30
C ALA A 25 7.58 -7.89 -0.86
N SER A 26 8.69 -7.19 -0.64
CA SER A 26 9.06 -6.69 0.70
C SER A 26 8.13 -5.57 1.18
N ALA A 27 7.75 -4.64 0.29
CA ALA A 27 6.78 -3.60 0.58
C ALA A 27 5.40 -4.18 0.93
N ALA A 28 4.97 -5.26 0.26
CA ALA A 28 3.73 -5.96 0.58
C ALA A 28 3.73 -6.54 2.00
N GLY A 29 4.86 -7.11 2.46
CA GLY A 29 4.99 -7.60 3.83
C GLY A 29 4.84 -6.50 4.88
N ILE A 30 5.48 -5.34 4.66
CA ILE A 30 5.35 -4.18 5.57
C ILE A 30 3.93 -3.64 5.56
N ALA A 31 3.30 -3.55 4.39
CA ALA A 31 1.92 -3.10 4.24
C ALA A 31 0.93 -4.01 5.00
N GLN A 32 1.12 -5.33 4.94
CA GLN A 32 0.30 -6.28 5.69
C GLN A 32 0.43 -6.07 7.20
N LEU A 33 1.65 -5.88 7.72
CA LEU A 33 1.88 -5.62 9.14
C LEU A 33 1.14 -4.37 9.63
N LEU A 34 1.24 -3.27 8.86
CA LEU A 34 0.55 -2.02 9.17
C LEU A 34 -0.98 -2.17 9.06
N PHE A 35 -1.46 -2.86 8.02
CA PHE A 35 -2.89 -3.09 7.81
C PHE A 35 -3.51 -3.85 9.00
N TYR A 36 -2.90 -4.95 9.44
CA TYR A 36 -3.41 -5.70 10.58
C TYR A 36 -3.34 -4.91 11.89
N GLY A 37 -2.28 -4.11 12.10
CA GLY A 37 -2.19 -3.21 13.25
C GLY A 37 -3.31 -2.17 13.28
N PHE A 38 -3.54 -1.49 12.15
CA PHE A 38 -4.65 -0.54 12.01
C PHE A 38 -6.01 -1.21 12.12
N LEU A 39 -6.18 -2.40 11.55
CA LEU A 39 -7.43 -3.14 11.62
C LEU A 39 -7.78 -3.50 13.06
N LEU A 40 -6.80 -3.92 13.86
CA LEU A 40 -6.99 -4.20 15.28
C LEU A 40 -7.47 -2.94 16.02
N LEU A 41 -6.78 -1.81 15.83
CA LEU A 41 -7.16 -0.53 16.43
C LEU A 41 -8.55 -0.08 15.98
N ALA A 42 -8.89 -0.27 14.71
CA ALA A 42 -10.20 0.05 14.16
C ALA A 42 -11.30 -0.80 14.80
N VAL A 43 -11.10 -2.11 14.97
CA VAL A 43 -12.05 -2.99 15.65
C VAL A 43 -12.21 -2.58 17.11
N ILE A 44 -11.11 -2.32 17.83
CA ILE A 44 -11.17 -1.86 19.23
C ILE A 44 -11.95 -0.54 19.31
N GLY A 45 -11.63 0.43 18.45
CA GLY A 45 -12.32 1.73 18.41
C GLY A 45 -13.81 1.58 18.09
N LEU A 46 -14.17 0.69 17.17
CA LEU A 46 -15.55 0.39 16.80
C LEU A 46 -16.31 -0.23 17.98
N VAL A 47 -15.75 -1.25 18.63
CA VAL A 47 -16.37 -1.91 19.78
C VAL A 47 -16.55 -0.93 20.94
N VAL A 48 -15.52 -0.16 21.30
CA VAL A 48 -15.62 0.85 22.36
C VAL A 48 -16.67 1.91 22.01
N GLY A 49 -16.74 2.33 20.75
CA GLY A 49 -17.76 3.26 20.27
C GLY A 49 -19.18 2.72 20.34
N LEU A 50 -19.37 1.42 20.05
CA LEU A 50 -20.65 0.75 20.17
C LEU A 50 -21.09 0.60 21.63
N VAL A 51 -20.18 0.14 22.50
CA VAL A 51 -20.44 -0.08 23.93
C VAL A 51 -20.76 1.24 24.66
N ARG A 52 -20.14 2.36 24.27
CA ARG A 52 -20.42 3.68 24.87
C ARG A 52 -21.73 4.32 24.41
N LYS A 53 -22.31 3.88 23.29
CA LYS A 53 -23.58 4.40 22.76
C LYS A 53 -24.79 3.55 23.13
N GLY A 54 -24.57 2.34 23.65
CA GLY A 54 -25.61 1.45 24.19
C GLY A 54 -25.91 1.70 25.67
#